data_AF-A0AAD8IXJ2-F1
#
_entry.id   AF-A0AAD8IXJ2-F1
#
_cell.length_a   1.000
_cell.length_b   1.000
_cell.length_c   1.000
_cell.angle_alpha   90.00
_cell.angle_beta   90.00
_cell.angle_gamma   90.00
#
_symmetry.space_group_name_H-M   'P 1'
#
loop_
_entity.id
_entity.type
_entity.pdbx_description
1 polymer ?
#
loop_
_entity_poly.entity_id
_entity_poly.type
_entity_poly.pdbx_seq_one_letter_code
_entity_poly.pdbx_strand_id
1 'polypeptide(L)'
;MNFDQVKKQLEQEGNSENGSIVDSMPYKFFEPFIVQGIKVDLVEPGRIICSMTVPPRLLNTANSLHGGATAAIVDILGSAAIYTTQLSSPGSGVSVEISVSYVDAAYAGEEIEIESKVLRVGKAIAVVTVELRKKKTGKVIAHGRHTKYLALSSKFVHAITELVNGAKRGIMKPGTICIVTVLKYLRKK
;
A
#
# COMPACT_ATOMS: atom_id res chain seq x y z
N MET A 1 22.27 18.13 -23.44
CA MET A 1 21.47 17.11 -22.75
C MET A 1 20.98 16.13 -23.82
N ASN A 2 21.36 14.85 -23.77
CA ASN A 2 21.09 13.89 -24.85
C ASN A 2 19.73 13.20 -24.64
N PHE A 3 18.68 13.79 -25.18
CA PHE A 3 17.31 13.29 -25.04
C PHE A 3 17.10 11.91 -25.70
N ASP A 4 17.88 11.59 -26.73
CA ASP A 4 17.77 10.31 -27.44
C ASP A 4 18.26 9.12 -26.61
N GLN A 5 19.28 9.34 -25.76
CA GLN A 5 19.74 8.33 -24.81
C GLN A 5 18.68 8.04 -23.73
N VAL A 6 18.00 9.08 -23.24
CA VAL A 6 16.90 8.93 -22.27
C VAL A 6 15.75 8.15 -22.89
N LYS A 7 15.36 8.50 -24.12
CA LYS A 7 14.32 7.79 -24.86
C LYS A 7 14.66 6.31 -25.04
N LYS A 8 15.88 5.99 -25.48
CA LYS A 8 16.36 4.60 -25.64
C LYS A 8 16.41 3.81 -24.33
N GLN A 9 16.66 4.47 -23.20
CA GLN A 9 16.66 3.81 -21.89
C GLN A 9 15.25 3.50 -21.37
N LEU A 10 14.28 4.39 -21.63
CA LEU A 10 12.90 4.24 -21.18
C LEU A 10 12.08 3.33 -22.10
N GLU A 11 12.31 3.44 -23.41
CA GLU A 11 11.68 2.65 -24.45
C GLU A 11 12.57 1.45 -24.79
N GLN A 12 12.88 0.61 -23.79
CA GLN A 12 13.45 -0.70 -24.11
C GLN A 12 12.39 -1.47 -24.90
N GLU A 13 12.57 -1.50 -26.22
CA GLU A 13 11.94 -2.51 -27.06
C GLU A 13 12.41 -3.85 -26.51
N GLY A 14 11.55 -4.50 -25.71
CA GLY A 14 11.82 -5.85 -25.28
C GLY A 14 12.13 -6.66 -26.53
N ASN A 15 13.29 -7.32 -26.58
CA ASN A 15 13.49 -8.40 -27.56
C ASN A 15 12.21 -9.23 -27.59
N SER A 16 11.69 -9.58 -28.77
CA SER A 16 10.36 -10.19 -28.91
C SER A 16 10.12 -11.39 -27.98
N GLU A 17 11.19 -12.06 -27.53
CA GLU A 17 11.18 -13.07 -26.46
C GLU A 17 10.85 -12.50 -25.07
N ASN A 18 11.50 -11.43 -24.63
CA ASN A 18 11.29 -10.80 -23.32
C ASN A 18 9.90 -10.15 -23.18
N GLY A 19 9.36 -9.56 -24.26
CA GLY A 19 7.99 -9.01 -24.25
C GLY A 19 6.95 -10.11 -23.99
N SER A 20 7.07 -11.24 -24.68
CA SER A 20 6.21 -12.41 -24.50
C SER A 20 6.31 -13.02 -23.09
N ILE A 21 7.49 -12.95 -22.45
CA ILE A 21 7.71 -13.40 -21.08
C ILE A 21 7.00 -12.48 -20.07
N VAL A 22 7.08 -11.17 -20.24
CA VAL A 22 6.43 -10.21 -19.33
C VAL A 22 4.90 -10.33 -19.41
N ASP A 23 4.35 -10.44 -20.61
CA ASP A 23 2.90 -10.58 -20.81
C ASP A 23 2.35 -11.94 -20.37
N SER A 24 3.21 -12.96 -20.30
CA SER A 24 2.84 -14.30 -19.79
C SER A 24 3.02 -14.45 -18.28
N MET A 25 3.51 -13.43 -17.59
CA MET A 25 3.58 -13.46 -16.12
C MET A 25 2.18 -13.52 -15.50
N PRO A 26 2.01 -14.24 -14.38
CA PRO A 26 0.73 -14.31 -13.70
C PRO A 26 0.18 -12.92 -13.35
N TYR A 27 -1.14 -12.75 -13.45
CA TYR A 27 -1.82 -11.57 -12.93
C TYR A 27 -1.45 -11.36 -11.45
N LYS A 28 -1.15 -10.12 -11.05
CA LYS A 28 -0.57 -9.78 -9.73
C LYS A 28 0.78 -10.45 -9.46
N PHE A 29 1.67 -10.55 -10.44
CA PHE A 29 3.04 -11.04 -10.21
C PHE A 29 3.83 -10.18 -9.22
N PHE A 30 3.61 -8.86 -9.25
CA PHE A 30 4.43 -7.90 -8.53
C PHE A 30 4.36 -8.09 -7.01
N GLU A 31 3.18 -8.23 -6.43
CA GLU A 31 3.04 -8.37 -4.98
C GLU A 31 3.69 -9.66 -4.44
N PRO A 32 3.40 -10.87 -4.97
CA PRO A 32 4.11 -12.10 -4.63
C PRO A 32 5.63 -12.00 -4.83
N PHE A 33 6.08 -11.36 -5.91
CA PHE A 33 7.51 -11.16 -6.17
C PHE A 33 8.18 -10.36 -5.04
N ILE A 34 7.52 -9.31 -4.54
CA ILE A 34 8.02 -8.51 -3.42
C ILE A 34 7.92 -9.27 -2.10
N VAL A 35 6.77 -9.84 -1.75
CA VAL A 35 6.52 -10.38 -0.40
C VAL A 35 7.09 -11.77 -0.14
N GLN A 36 7.53 -12.50 -1.17
CA GLN A 36 8.05 -13.85 -1.00
C GLN A 36 9.25 -13.89 -0.03
N GLY A 37 9.12 -14.64 1.07
CA GLY A 37 10.16 -14.76 2.10
C GLY A 37 10.08 -13.70 3.21
N ILE A 38 9.11 -12.78 3.15
CA ILE A 38 8.72 -11.98 4.32
C ILE A 38 8.05 -12.92 5.34
N LYS A 39 8.52 -12.86 6.59
CA LYS A 39 7.93 -13.53 7.75
C LYS A 39 7.28 -12.48 8.63
N VAL A 40 6.05 -12.73 9.05
CA VAL A 40 5.34 -11.84 9.99
C VAL A 40 5.67 -12.28 11.40
N ASP A 41 6.35 -11.41 12.15
CA ASP A 41 6.81 -11.66 13.51
C ASP A 41 5.80 -11.17 14.56
N LEU A 42 5.07 -10.08 14.26
CA LEU A 42 4.05 -9.50 15.14
C LEU A 42 2.93 -8.83 14.33
N VAL A 43 1.68 -8.97 14.80
CA VAL A 43 0.52 -8.22 14.31
C VAL A 43 -0.27 -7.68 15.48
N GLU A 44 -0.43 -6.36 15.51
CA GLU A 44 -1.22 -5.61 16.48
C GLU A 44 -2.09 -4.57 15.73
N PRO A 45 -3.18 -4.05 16.34
CA PRO A 45 -3.95 -2.98 15.73
C PRO A 45 -3.08 -1.75 15.40
N GLY A 46 -2.91 -1.49 14.11
CA GLY A 46 -2.11 -0.39 13.57
C GLY A 46 -0.60 -0.64 13.56
N ARG A 47 -0.13 -1.86 13.81
CA ARG A 47 1.30 -2.16 13.86
C ARG A 47 1.62 -3.58 13.41
N ILE A 48 2.64 -3.73 12.57
CA ILE A 48 3.14 -5.03 12.11
C ILE A 48 4.66 -5.01 12.18
N ILE A 49 5.26 -6.11 12.64
CA ILE A 49 6.69 -6.35 12.52
C ILE A 49 6.89 -7.57 11.65
N CYS A 50 7.76 -7.42 10.65
CA CYS A 50 8.16 -8.51 9.77
C CYS A 50 9.68 -8.63 9.73
N SER A 51 10.17 -9.78 9.31
CA SER A 51 11.58 -9.97 8.96
C SER A 51 11.75 -10.69 7.64
N MET A 52 12.87 -10.44 6.96
CA MET A 52 13.26 -11.20 5.77
C MET A 52 14.78 -11.23 5.62
N THR A 53 15.26 -12.29 4.98
CA THR A 53 16.61 -12.32 4.42
C THR A 53 16.57 -11.67 3.05
N VAL A 54 17.42 -10.66 2.79
CA VAL A 54 17.45 -9.95 1.51
C VAL A 54 17.73 -10.94 0.36
N PRO A 55 16.75 -11.18 -0.53
CA PRO A 55 16.87 -12.20 -1.56
C PRO A 55 17.53 -11.64 -2.82
N PRO A 56 18.24 -12.47 -3.62
CA PRO A 56 18.87 -12.03 -4.87
C PRO A 56 17.91 -11.35 -5.87
N ARG A 57 16.65 -11.78 -5.91
CA ARG A 57 15.64 -11.24 -6.83
C ARG A 57 15.27 -9.77 -6.56
N LEU A 58 15.55 -9.25 -5.35
CA LEU A 58 15.22 -7.87 -4.98
C LEU A 58 16.43 -6.94 -4.98
N LEU A 59 17.55 -7.37 -5.57
CA LEU A 59 18.78 -6.57 -5.63
C LEU A 59 18.77 -5.57 -6.79
N ASN A 60 19.55 -4.50 -6.63
CA ASN A 60 19.94 -3.60 -7.70
C ASN A 60 21.28 -4.02 -8.32
N THR A 61 21.77 -3.22 -9.28
CA THR A 61 23.07 -3.42 -9.93
C THR A 61 24.27 -3.30 -8.99
N ALA A 62 24.09 -2.70 -7.80
CA ALA A 62 25.10 -2.62 -6.75
C ALA A 62 25.01 -3.79 -5.74
N ASN A 63 24.24 -4.84 -6.03
CA ASN A 63 24.02 -6.02 -5.18
C ASN A 63 23.44 -5.69 -3.79
N SER A 64 22.77 -4.54 -3.65
CA SER A 64 22.03 -4.17 -2.45
C SER A 64 20.52 -4.20 -2.73
N LEU A 65 19.70 -4.24 -1.68
CA LEU A 65 18.25 -4.15 -1.78
C LEU A 65 17.85 -2.96 -2.67
N HIS A 66 17.08 -3.24 -3.71
CA HIS A 66 16.69 -2.26 -4.71
C HIS A 66 15.81 -1.17 -4.08
N GLY A 67 16.03 0.09 -4.43
CA GLY A 67 15.23 1.20 -3.92
C GLY A 67 13.74 1.04 -4.24
N GLY A 68 13.43 0.69 -5.50
CA GLY A 68 12.06 0.32 -5.91
C GLY A 68 11.45 -0.85 -5.15
N ALA A 69 12.23 -1.89 -4.80
CA ALA A 69 11.73 -3.00 -3.98
C ALA A 69 11.45 -2.52 -2.54
N THR A 70 12.32 -1.68 -1.99
CA THR A 70 12.11 -1.06 -0.67
C THR A 70 10.83 -0.20 -0.66
N ALA A 71 10.61 0.62 -1.69
CA ALA A 71 9.39 1.41 -1.81
C ALA A 71 8.13 0.54 -1.93
N ALA A 72 8.21 -0.57 -2.66
CA ALA A 72 7.11 -1.54 -2.74
C ALA A 72 6.82 -2.23 -1.40
N ILE A 73 7.86 -2.56 -0.64
CA ILE A 73 7.72 -3.08 0.74
C ILE A 73 7.01 -2.05 1.63
N VAL A 74 7.38 -0.77 1.54
CA VAL A 74 6.71 0.33 2.27
C VAL A 74 5.23 0.41 1.90
N ASP A 75 4.88 0.32 0.62
CA ASP A 75 3.48 0.34 0.15
C ASP A 75 2.68 -0.86 0.69
N ILE A 76 3.23 -2.07 0.56
CA ILE A 76 2.54 -3.32 0.91
C ILE A 76 2.37 -3.45 2.42
N LEU A 77 3.46 -3.30 3.19
CA LEU A 77 3.40 -3.42 4.65
C LEU A 77 2.74 -2.20 5.30
N GLY A 78 2.82 -1.03 4.67
CA GLY A 78 2.06 0.15 5.07
C GLY A 78 0.55 -0.09 4.94
N SER A 79 0.13 -0.62 3.80
CA SER A 79 -1.25 -1.03 3.55
C SER A 79 -1.73 -2.10 4.52
N ALA A 80 -0.90 -3.09 4.82
CA ALA A 80 -1.21 -4.16 5.77
C ALA A 80 -1.44 -3.61 7.18
N ALA A 81 -0.60 -2.67 7.65
CA ALA A 81 -0.78 -2.07 8.97
C ALA A 81 -2.10 -1.27 9.08
N ILE A 82 -2.53 -0.57 8.03
CA ILE A 82 -3.86 0.08 8.01
C ILE A 82 -4.97 -0.95 8.17
N TYR A 83 -4.87 -2.08 7.45
CA TYR A 83 -5.87 -3.14 7.48
C TYR A 83 -6.11 -3.70 8.88
N THR A 84 -5.06 -3.81 9.70
CA THR A 84 -5.16 -4.29 11.09
C THR A 84 -5.99 -3.39 12.01
N THR A 85 -6.24 -2.12 11.64
CA THR A 85 -7.03 -1.19 12.46
C THR A 85 -8.54 -1.46 12.38
N GLN A 86 -9.01 -2.23 11.39
CA GLN A 86 -10.43 -2.48 11.10
C GLN A 86 -11.28 -1.21 10.83
N LEU A 87 -10.69 -0.02 10.85
CA LEU A 87 -11.33 1.26 10.59
C LEU A 87 -11.44 1.57 9.08
N SER A 88 -10.66 0.87 8.25
CA SER A 88 -10.67 0.97 6.81
C SER A 88 -11.49 -0.18 6.19
N SER A 89 -12.78 0.02 5.94
CA SER A 89 -13.67 -0.99 5.36
C SER A 89 -14.08 -0.63 3.92
N PRO A 90 -13.90 -1.51 2.91
CA PRO A 90 -13.42 -2.90 2.96
C PRO A 90 -11.95 -3.10 2.56
N GLY A 91 -11.10 -2.06 2.58
CA GLY A 91 -9.68 -2.20 2.19
C GLY A 91 -8.82 -1.06 2.70
N SER A 92 -7.50 -1.14 2.46
CA SER A 92 -6.51 -0.12 2.88
C SER A 92 -6.58 1.19 2.09
N GLY A 93 -7.46 1.27 1.08
CA GLY A 93 -7.56 2.43 0.19
C GLY A 93 -6.52 2.44 -0.92
N VAL A 94 -6.40 3.57 -1.62
CA VAL A 94 -5.45 3.77 -2.71
C VAL A 94 -4.30 4.67 -2.25
N SER A 95 -3.11 4.45 -2.80
CA SER A 95 -1.92 5.24 -2.45
C SER A 95 -2.05 6.66 -3.00
N VAL A 96 -1.92 7.66 -2.11
CA VAL A 96 -1.89 9.09 -2.46
C VAL A 96 -0.45 9.55 -2.61
N GLU A 97 0.42 9.10 -1.71
CA GLU A 97 1.82 9.49 -1.69
C GLU A 97 2.63 8.45 -0.93
N ILE A 98 3.82 8.16 -1.44
CA ILE A 98 4.86 7.34 -0.79
C ILE A 98 6.15 8.15 -0.82
N SER A 99 6.77 8.33 0.35
CA SER A 99 8.08 8.93 0.49
C SER A 99 9.00 7.93 1.18
N VAL A 100 10.20 7.74 0.64
CA VAL A 100 11.21 6.84 1.21
C VAL A 100 12.54 7.58 1.27
N SER A 101 13.15 7.58 2.46
CA SER A 101 14.51 8.04 2.70
C SER A 101 15.42 6.83 2.88
N TYR A 102 16.50 6.76 2.10
CA TYR A 102 17.49 5.69 2.14
C TYR A 102 18.71 6.17 2.94
N VAL A 103 19.07 5.43 3.98
CA VAL A 103 20.08 5.85 4.96
C VAL A 103 21.28 4.89 4.99
N ASP A 104 21.06 3.60 4.75
CA ASP A 104 22.11 2.58 4.66
C ASP A 104 21.72 1.52 3.60
N ALA A 105 22.67 0.69 3.17
CA ALA A 105 22.44 -0.41 2.25
C ALA A 105 22.19 -1.72 3.02
N ALA A 106 21.36 -2.59 2.44
CA ALA A 106 21.19 -3.98 2.88
C ALA A 106 21.59 -4.92 1.76
N TYR A 107 22.49 -5.86 2.02
CA TYR A 107 23.08 -6.74 1.00
C TYR A 107 22.41 -8.11 0.99
N ALA A 108 22.60 -8.85 -0.10
CA ALA A 108 22.11 -10.21 -0.25
C ALA A 108 22.48 -11.09 0.96
N GLY A 109 21.51 -11.83 1.49
CA GLY A 109 21.72 -12.71 2.64
C GLY A 109 21.71 -12.02 4.00
N GLU A 110 21.70 -10.68 4.07
CA GLU A 110 21.49 -9.98 5.34
C GLU A 110 20.05 -10.13 5.82
N GLU A 111 19.86 -10.29 7.13
CA GLU A 111 18.54 -10.26 7.74
C GLU A 111 18.16 -8.83 8.09
N ILE A 112 16.95 -8.46 7.68
CA ILE A 112 16.34 -7.17 7.99
C ILE A 112 15.04 -7.37 8.76
N GLU A 113 14.75 -6.42 9.61
CA GLU A 113 13.49 -6.24 10.31
C GLU A 113 12.76 -5.04 9.69
N ILE A 114 11.44 -5.14 9.58
CA ILE A 114 10.59 -4.15 8.95
C ILE A 114 9.43 -3.88 9.89
N GLU A 115 9.40 -2.70 10.49
CA GLU A 115 8.31 -2.26 11.36
C GLU A 115 7.40 -1.30 10.60
N SER A 116 6.12 -1.64 10.50
CA SER A 116 5.08 -0.79 9.92
C SER A 116 4.14 -0.32 11.03
N LYS A 117 3.95 0.99 11.16
CA LYS A 117 3.16 1.60 12.22
C LYS A 117 2.25 2.71 11.69
N VAL A 118 0.96 2.57 11.94
CA VAL A 118 -0.05 3.57 11.66
C VAL A 118 0.19 4.79 12.54
N LEU A 119 0.32 5.96 11.90
CA LEU A 119 0.33 7.25 12.59
C LEU A 119 -1.08 7.78 12.80
N ARG A 120 -1.95 7.60 11.80
CA ARG A 120 -3.33 8.10 11.82
C ARG A 120 -4.21 7.30 10.86
N VAL A 121 -5.44 7.01 11.30
CA VAL A 121 -6.55 6.62 10.42
C VAL A 121 -7.70 7.60 10.64
N GLY A 122 -7.95 8.43 9.63
CA GLY A 122 -9.09 9.35 9.59
C GLY A 122 -10.24 8.78 8.74
N LYS A 123 -11.23 9.64 8.45
CA LYS A 123 -12.37 9.25 7.59
C LYS A 123 -11.98 8.97 6.14
N ALA A 124 -11.00 9.72 5.63
CA ALA A 124 -10.64 9.70 4.21
C ALA A 124 -9.14 9.46 3.98
N ILE A 125 -8.29 9.68 4.98
CA ILE A 125 -6.83 9.55 4.84
C ILE A 125 -6.30 8.69 5.98
N ALA A 126 -5.42 7.76 5.63
CA ALA A 126 -4.54 7.07 6.56
C ALA A 126 -3.08 7.42 6.28
N VAL A 127 -2.28 7.47 7.34
CA VAL A 127 -0.83 7.72 7.26
C VAL A 127 -0.12 6.66 8.08
N VAL A 128 0.91 6.06 7.48
CA VAL A 128 1.73 4.99 8.07
C VAL A 128 3.19 5.33 7.89
N THR A 129 4.02 4.93 8.85
CA THR A 129 5.47 4.89 8.73
C THR A 129 5.94 3.44 8.64
N VAL A 130 6.91 3.17 7.80
CA VAL A 130 7.54 1.86 7.66
C VAL A 130 9.04 2.04 7.78
N GLU A 131 9.67 1.32 8.70
CA GLU A 131 11.11 1.44 8.95
C GLU A 131 11.78 0.10 8.74
N LEU A 132 12.86 0.09 7.95
CA LEU A 132 13.67 -1.08 7.68
C LEU A 132 14.97 -0.96 8.47
N ARG A 133 15.33 -2.01 9.21
CA ARG A 133 16.54 -2.07 10.03
C ARG A 133 17.32 -3.35 9.77
N LYS A 134 18.64 -3.30 9.89
CA LYS A 134 19.49 -4.50 9.95
C LYS A 134 19.19 -5.23 11.26
N LYS A 135 18.69 -6.46 11.20
CA LYS A 135 18.24 -7.21 12.38
C LYS A 135 19.35 -7.42 13.41
N LYS A 136 20.59 -7.65 12.95
CA LYS A 136 21.76 -7.87 13.80
C LYS A 136 22.24 -6.62 14.56
N THR A 137 22.10 -5.44 13.96
CA THR A 137 22.75 -4.22 14.48
C THR A 137 21.76 -3.12 14.87
N GLY A 138 20.50 -3.24 14.48
CA GLY A 138 19.48 -2.21 14.66
C GLY A 138 19.68 -0.97 13.79
N LYS A 139 20.71 -0.93 12.92
CA LYS A 139 20.97 0.22 12.03
C LYS A 139 19.82 0.38 11.02
N VAL A 140 19.34 1.60 10.87
CA VAL A 140 18.27 1.95 9.92
C VAL A 140 18.82 1.90 8.49
N ILE A 141 18.12 1.17 7.63
CA ILE A 141 18.38 1.03 6.20
C ILE A 141 17.58 2.08 5.45
N ALA A 142 16.28 2.16 5.74
CA ALA A 142 15.37 3.10 5.11
C ALA A 142 14.21 3.46 6.03
N HIS A 143 13.70 4.67 5.87
CA HIS A 143 12.47 5.14 6.52
C HIS A 143 11.47 5.56 5.45
N GLY A 144 10.30 4.95 5.47
CA GLY A 144 9.20 5.16 4.54
C GLY A 144 8.00 5.79 5.23
N ARG A 145 7.28 6.63 4.50
CA ARG A 145 5.95 7.13 4.87
C ARG A 145 4.99 6.87 3.72
N HIS A 146 3.81 6.37 4.06
CA HIS A 146 2.77 6.04 3.11
C HIS A 146 1.45 6.70 3.50
N THR A 147 0.94 7.51 2.59
CA THR A 147 -0.35 8.18 2.71
C THR A 147 -1.34 7.50 1.79
N LYS A 148 -2.48 7.05 2.31
CA LYS A 148 -3.53 6.41 1.53
C LYS A 148 -4.86 7.15 1.67
N TYR A 149 -5.58 7.24 0.55
CA TYR A 149 -6.96 7.68 0.52
C TYR A 149 -7.87 6.48 0.75
N LEU A 150 -8.60 6.51 1.86
CA LEU A 150 -9.61 5.53 2.21
C LEU A 150 -10.88 5.88 1.47
N ALA A 151 -11.08 5.28 0.30
CA ALA A 151 -12.34 5.43 -0.43
C ALA A 151 -13.49 4.92 0.46
N LEU A 152 -14.53 5.74 0.65
CA LEU A 152 -15.76 5.32 1.30
C LEU A 152 -16.29 4.08 0.57
N SER A 153 -16.71 3.07 1.34
CA SER A 153 -17.21 1.82 0.75
C SER A 153 -18.26 2.13 -0.33
N SER A 154 -18.18 1.40 -1.45
CA SER A 154 -19.20 1.46 -2.50
C SER A 154 -20.60 1.24 -1.94
N LYS A 155 -20.76 0.49 -0.84
CA LYS A 155 -22.03 0.30 -0.12
C LYS A 155 -22.58 1.60 0.47
N PHE A 156 -21.73 2.50 0.97
CA PHE A 156 -22.14 3.79 1.52
C PHE A 156 -22.53 4.76 0.39
N VAL A 157 -21.75 4.77 -0.69
CA VAL A 157 -22.08 5.54 -1.90
C VAL A 157 -23.36 5.01 -2.56
N HIS A 158 -23.54 3.69 -2.61
CA HIS A 158 -24.75 3.05 -3.15
C HIS A 158 -25.96 3.33 -2.28
N ALA A 159 -25.86 3.22 -0.95
CA ALA A 159 -26.95 3.57 -0.03
C ALA A 159 -27.36 5.05 -0.16
N ILE A 160 -26.39 5.97 -0.28
CA ILE A 160 -26.69 7.39 -0.55
C ILE A 160 -27.33 7.57 -1.94
N THR A 161 -26.83 6.88 -2.95
CA THR A 161 -27.33 6.96 -4.33
C THR A 161 -28.76 6.41 -4.43
N GLU A 162 -29.07 5.31 -3.75
CA GLU A 162 -30.42 4.75 -3.64
C GLU A 162 -31.36 5.68 -2.90
N LEU A 163 -30.93 6.30 -1.79
CA LEU A 163 -31.73 7.28 -1.05
C LEU A 163 -32.05 8.52 -1.90
N VAL A 164 -31.06 9.05 -2.62
CA VAL A 164 -31.23 10.19 -3.53
C VAL A 164 -32.12 9.84 -4.72
N ASN A 165 -31.95 8.66 -5.31
CA ASN A 165 -32.75 8.21 -6.45
C ASN A 165 -34.18 7.77 -6.04
N GLY A 166 -34.38 7.30 -4.81
CA GLY A 166 -35.69 6.99 -4.23
C GLY A 166 -36.50 8.25 -3.92
N ALA A 167 -35.81 9.31 -3.46
CA ALA A 167 -36.41 10.64 -3.29
C ALA A 167 -36.84 11.27 -4.62
N LYS A 168 -36.02 11.15 -5.67
CA LYS A 168 -36.36 11.64 -7.03
C LYS A 168 -37.53 10.88 -7.68
N ARG A 169 -37.73 9.61 -7.34
CA ARG A 169 -38.83 8.77 -7.86
C ARG A 169 -40.16 8.95 -7.13
N GLY A 170 -40.24 9.86 -6.15
CA GLY A 170 -41.48 10.11 -5.38
C GLY A 170 -41.88 8.97 -4.44
N ILE A 171 -41.00 7.97 -4.24
CA ILE A 171 -41.25 6.80 -3.37
C ILE A 171 -41.13 7.18 -1.89
N MET A 172 -40.46 8.29 -1.57
CA MET A 172 -40.30 8.83 -0.22
C MET A 172 -41.07 10.14 -0.06
N LYS A 173 -41.91 10.23 0.98
CA LYS A 173 -42.73 11.42 1.28
C LYS A 173 -41.85 12.66 1.58
N PRO A 174 -42.21 13.86 1.11
CA PRO A 174 -41.50 15.09 1.46
C PRO A 174 -41.60 15.32 2.98
N GLY A 175 -40.48 15.27 3.68
CA GLY A 175 -40.41 15.43 5.15
C GLY A 175 -39.71 14.27 5.89
N THR A 176 -39.49 13.12 5.26
CA THR A 176 -38.86 11.95 5.93
C THR A 176 -37.34 11.90 5.80
N ILE A 177 -36.72 12.77 5.00
CA ILE A 177 -35.25 12.95 5.01
C ILE A 177 -34.91 13.88 6.17
N CYS A 178 -35.13 13.38 7.39
CA CYS A 178 -34.55 14.01 8.56
C CYS A 178 -33.09 13.58 8.60
N ILE A 179 -32.16 14.54 8.65
CA ILE A 179 -30.74 14.33 8.97
C ILE A 179 -30.56 13.36 10.16
N VAL A 180 -31.55 13.30 11.06
CA VAL A 180 -31.65 12.35 12.18
C VAL A 180 -31.67 10.87 11.74
N THR A 181 -32.24 10.50 10.59
CA THR A 181 -32.26 9.11 10.10
C THR A 181 -30.88 8.68 9.60
N VAL A 182 -30.18 9.56 8.88
CA VAL A 182 -28.79 9.34 8.45
C VAL A 182 -27.85 9.31 9.65
N LEU A 183 -28.04 10.21 10.62
CA LEU A 183 -27.27 10.23 11.87
C LEU A 183 -27.56 9.01 12.75
N LYS A 184 -28.80 8.52 12.85
CA LYS A 184 -29.15 7.30 13.62
C LYS A 184 -28.55 6.04 13.01
N TYR A 185 -28.41 5.97 11.68
CA TYR A 185 -27.74 4.86 11.01
C TYR A 185 -26.21 4.92 11.18
N LEU A 186 -25.63 6.13 11.20
CA LEU A 186 -24.20 6.37 11.45
C LEU A 186 -23.78 6.23 12.93
N ARG A 187 -24.70 6.34 13.89
CA ARG A 187 -24.40 6.26 15.35
C ARG A 187 -24.55 4.87 15.97
N LYS A 188 -25.01 3.86 15.22
CA LYS A 188 -25.31 2.52 15.75
C LYS A 188 -24.28 1.43 15.38
N LYS A 189 -23.13 1.77 14.82
CA LYS A 189 -22.00 0.85 14.62
C LYS A 189 -20.68 1.58 14.80
#